data_AF-A0ABD3C5H6-F1
#
_entry.id   AF-A0ABD3C5H6-F1
#
_cell.length_a   1.000
_cell.length_b   1.000
_cell.length_c   1.000
_cell.angle_alpha   90.00
_cell.angle_beta   90.00
_cell.angle_gamma   90.00
#
_symmetry.space_group_name_H-M   'P 1'
#
loop_
_entity.id
_entity.type
_entity.pdbx_description
1 polymer ?
#
loop_
_entity_poly.entity_id
_entity_poly.type
_entity_poly.pdbx_seq_one_letter_code
_entity_poly.pdbx_strand_id
1 'polypeptide(L)'
;MGIDYVDELIKLAQCIETNSIQLGQGILARLNQRLRSSAGKPLQRATFYFKEALQSFMLTGSGRPPGRNPANTFEIVQIIKAHKVFSSISPIPMFAGFTANQAVLEALDGGSMHVHVIDFDIGLGGHWASFMKELADRSDSRQSTPLLRVSAVVPEGYAAEAGMIRENLALYLVLFYFIFHFYIIR
;
A
#
# COMPACT_ATOMS: atom_id res chain seq x y z
N MET A 1 31.80 1.45 7.35
CA MET A 1 31.34 0.04 7.39
C MET A 1 29.99 -0.24 6.68
N GLY A 2 29.28 0.75 6.11
CA GLY A 2 27.99 0.52 5.41
C GLY A 2 28.02 0.61 3.88
N ILE A 3 29.01 1.28 3.30
CA ILE A 3 29.10 1.60 1.86
C ILE A 3 29.36 0.35 1.01
N ASP A 4 30.21 -0.55 1.50
CA ASP A 4 30.59 -1.79 0.81
C ASP A 4 29.39 -2.68 0.43
N TYR A 5 28.36 -2.73 1.28
CA TYR A 5 27.14 -3.48 0.99
C TYR A 5 26.33 -2.89 -0.17
N VAL A 6 26.34 -1.57 -0.30
CA VAL A 6 25.63 -0.86 -1.37
C VAL A 6 26.33 -1.11 -2.69
N ASP A 7 27.66 -1.06 -2.71
CA ASP A 7 28.45 -1.34 -3.90
C ASP A 7 28.27 -2.79 -4.39
N GLU A 8 28.25 -3.77 -3.47
CA GLU A 8 27.96 -5.16 -3.81
C GLU A 8 26.53 -5.34 -4.33
N LEU A 9 25.54 -4.65 -3.78
CA LEU A 9 24.16 -4.66 -4.30
C LEU A 9 24.08 -4.08 -5.72
N ILE A 10 24.76 -2.96 -5.98
CA ILE A 10 24.80 -2.34 -7.30
C ILE A 10 25.44 -3.30 -8.31
N LYS A 11 26.56 -3.93 -7.96
CA LYS A 11 27.22 -4.94 -8.81
C LYS A 11 26.33 -6.15 -9.06
N LEU A 12 25.58 -6.60 -8.05
CA LEU A 12 24.61 -7.69 -8.22
C LEU A 12 23.51 -7.30 -9.21
N ALA A 13 22.94 -6.10 -9.06
CA ALA A 13 21.93 -5.58 -9.98
C ALA A 13 22.47 -5.47 -11.42
N GLN A 14 23.70 -4.98 -11.60
CA GLN A 14 24.37 -4.94 -12.90
C GLN A 14 24.56 -6.34 -13.50
N CYS A 15 24.96 -7.33 -12.69
CA CYS A 15 25.09 -8.71 -13.17
C CYS A 15 23.75 -9.29 -13.64
N ILE A 16 22.65 -8.91 -12.99
CA ILE A 16 21.29 -9.29 -13.40
C ILE A 16 20.94 -8.63 -14.73
N GLU A 17 21.19 -7.33 -14.86
CA GLU A 17 20.92 -6.55 -16.08
C GLU A 17 21.73 -7.06 -17.28
N THR A 18 23.02 -7.38 -17.09
CA THR A 18 23.90 -7.89 -18.15
C THR A 18 23.82 -9.41 -18.34
N ASN A 19 22.84 -10.08 -17.73
CA ASN A 19 22.66 -11.53 -17.75
C ASN A 19 23.92 -12.34 -17.34
N SER A 20 24.78 -11.74 -16.52
CA SER A 20 26.00 -12.35 -15.97
C SER A 20 25.70 -13.12 -14.68
N ILE A 21 24.81 -14.12 -14.79
CA ILE A 21 24.20 -14.81 -13.65
C ILE A 21 25.23 -15.48 -12.73
N GLN A 22 26.29 -16.09 -13.26
CA GLN A 22 27.31 -16.77 -12.47
C GLN A 22 28.09 -15.79 -11.58
N LEU A 23 28.42 -14.60 -12.09
CA LEU A 23 29.06 -13.54 -11.29
C LEU A 23 28.09 -13.02 -10.22
N GLY A 24 26.83 -12.82 -10.60
CA GLY A 24 25.76 -12.44 -9.68
C GLY A 24 25.60 -13.43 -8.52
N GLN A 25 25.60 -14.74 -8.80
CA GLN A 25 25.52 -15.79 -7.77
C GLN A 25 26.68 -15.70 -6.77
N GLY A 26 27.91 -15.41 -7.24
CA GLY A 26 29.07 -15.23 -6.36
C GLY A 26 28.95 -14.01 -5.45
N ILE A 27 28.45 -12.89 -5.98
CA ILE A 27 28.19 -11.68 -5.18
C ILE A 27 27.08 -11.95 -4.16
N LEU A 28 25.98 -12.56 -4.60
CA LEU A 28 24.85 -12.90 -3.74
C LEU A 28 25.25 -13.84 -2.61
N ALA A 29 26.11 -14.84 -2.88
CA ALA A 29 26.63 -15.74 -1.84
C ALA A 29 27.37 -14.98 -0.73
N ARG A 30 28.21 -14.00 -1.07
CA ARG A 30 28.90 -13.15 -0.09
C ARG A 30 27.94 -12.26 0.69
N LEU A 31 26.99 -11.63 -0.01
CA LEU A 31 25.94 -10.83 0.62
C LEU A 31 25.12 -11.68 1.60
N ASN A 32 24.75 -12.92 1.24
CA ASN A 32 24.04 -13.85 2.11
C ASN A 32 24.84 -14.23 3.37
N GLN A 33 26.16 -14.42 3.23
CA GLN A 33 27.02 -14.71 4.38
C GLN A 33 27.11 -13.54 5.36
N ARG A 34 27.11 -12.30 4.86
CA ARG A 34 27.28 -11.07 5.66
C ARG A 34 25.96 -10.52 6.20
N LEU A 35 24.85 -10.71 5.47
CA LEU A 35 23.52 -10.19 5.78
C LEU A 35 22.58 -11.36 6.11
N ARG A 36 22.86 -12.03 7.23
CA ARG A 36 22.08 -13.19 7.72
C ARG A 36 20.78 -12.81 8.44
N SER A 37 20.63 -11.53 8.80
CA SER A 37 19.49 -11.04 9.57
C SER A 37 19.02 -9.69 9.03
N SER A 38 17.72 -9.46 9.10
CA SER A 38 17.09 -8.16 8.84
C SER A 38 17.21 -7.19 10.02
N ALA A 39 17.79 -7.61 11.15
CA ALA A 39 18.07 -6.76 12.30
C ALA A 39 19.37 -5.96 12.11
N GLY A 40 19.40 -4.73 12.61
CA GLY A 40 20.60 -3.89 12.60
C GLY A 40 20.33 -2.43 12.23
N LYS A 41 21.38 -1.74 11.79
CA LYS A 41 21.31 -0.33 11.40
C LYS A 41 20.42 -0.14 10.16
N PRO A 42 19.75 1.01 9.98
CA PRO A 42 18.80 1.22 8.88
C PRO A 42 19.31 0.78 7.50
N LEU A 43 20.56 1.14 7.15
CA LEU A 43 21.15 0.75 5.88
C LEU A 43 21.31 -0.77 5.74
N GLN A 44 21.73 -1.49 6.79
CA GLN A 44 21.86 -2.95 6.75
C GLN A 44 20.50 -3.63 6.54
N ARG A 45 19.45 -3.12 7.19
CA ARG A 45 18.09 -3.63 7.00
C ARG A 45 17.62 -3.41 5.56
N ALA A 46 17.82 -2.20 5.03
CA ALA A 46 17.48 -1.88 3.64
C ALA A 46 18.23 -2.82 2.69
N THR A 47 19.55 -2.93 2.85
CA THR A 47 20.38 -3.81 2.03
C THR A 47 19.93 -5.28 2.11
N PHE A 48 19.58 -5.77 3.30
CA PHE A 48 19.04 -7.13 3.46
C PHE A 48 17.81 -7.36 2.58
N TYR A 49 16.81 -6.46 2.62
CA TYR A 49 15.60 -6.61 1.83
C TYR A 49 15.83 -6.43 0.32
N PHE A 50 16.71 -5.52 -0.10
CA PHE A 50 17.12 -5.40 -1.51
C PHE A 50 17.81 -6.67 -2.01
N LYS A 51 18.69 -7.27 -1.20
CA LYS A 51 19.35 -8.53 -1.51
C LYS A 51 18.32 -9.66 -1.69
N GLU A 52 17.36 -9.82 -0.78
CA GLU A 52 16.29 -10.82 -0.91
C GLU A 52 15.45 -10.61 -2.18
N ALA A 53 15.13 -9.35 -2.52
CA ALA A 53 14.38 -9.02 -3.73
C ALA A 53 15.16 -9.38 -5.02
N LEU A 54 16.44 -9.03 -5.08
CA LEU A 54 17.31 -9.38 -6.22
C LEU A 54 17.52 -10.89 -6.34
N GLN A 55 17.67 -11.60 -5.22
CA GLN A 55 17.70 -13.06 -5.21
C GLN A 55 16.41 -13.66 -5.77
N SER A 56 15.24 -13.16 -5.34
CA SER A 56 13.96 -13.61 -5.88
C SER A 56 13.88 -13.36 -7.38
N PHE A 57 14.28 -12.17 -7.84
CA PHE A 57 14.29 -11.81 -9.27
C PHE A 57 15.14 -12.80 -10.08
N MET A 58 16.34 -13.13 -9.59
CA MET A 58 17.23 -14.09 -10.25
C MET A 58 16.63 -15.49 -10.37
N LEU A 59 15.84 -15.92 -9.38
CA LEU A 59 15.23 -17.25 -9.36
C LEU A 59 13.97 -17.33 -10.24
N THR A 60 13.17 -16.28 -10.29
CA THR A 60 11.88 -16.28 -11.00
C THR A 60 11.97 -15.70 -12.41
N GLY A 61 13.06 -15.01 -12.75
CA GLY A 61 13.18 -14.25 -14.00
C GLY A 61 12.17 -13.11 -14.11
N SER A 62 11.49 -12.78 -13.01
CA SER A 62 10.37 -11.84 -12.96
C SER A 62 10.57 -10.89 -11.80
N GLY A 63 10.52 -9.58 -12.09
CA GLY A 63 10.45 -8.53 -11.07
C GLY A 63 9.10 -8.40 -10.40
N ARG A 64 8.12 -9.21 -10.82
CA ARG A 64 6.93 -9.39 -9.99
C ARG A 64 7.31 -10.24 -8.78
N PRO A 65 6.95 -9.80 -7.56
CA PRO A 65 6.93 -10.72 -6.43
C PRO A 65 6.14 -11.97 -6.84
N PRO A 66 6.50 -13.17 -6.36
CA PRO A 66 5.72 -14.38 -6.63
C PRO A 66 4.26 -14.03 -6.40
N GLY A 67 3.42 -14.28 -7.41
CA GLY A 67 2.01 -13.88 -7.38
C GLY A 67 1.46 -14.23 -6.01
N ARG A 68 0.95 -13.23 -5.28
CA ARG A 68 0.38 -13.45 -3.96
C ARG A 68 -0.68 -14.53 -4.16
N ASN A 69 -0.40 -15.74 -3.68
CA ASN A 69 -1.45 -16.72 -3.42
C ASN A 69 -2.50 -16.00 -2.57
N PRO A 70 -3.81 -16.31 -2.70
CA PRO A 70 -4.84 -15.68 -1.90
C PRO A 70 -4.36 -15.69 -0.45
N ALA A 71 -4.11 -14.49 0.09
CA ALA A 71 -3.41 -14.34 1.35
C ALA A 71 -4.17 -15.15 2.39
N ASN A 72 -3.51 -16.13 3.01
CA ASN A 72 -4.14 -16.84 4.11
C ASN A 72 -4.49 -15.78 5.20
N THR A 73 -5.52 -16.06 6.00
CA THR A 73 -6.00 -15.09 7.01
C THR A 73 -4.89 -14.56 7.91
N PHE A 74 -3.86 -15.38 8.18
CA PHE A 74 -2.70 -14.96 8.97
C PHE A 74 -1.88 -13.86 8.28
N GLU A 75 -1.60 -13.98 6.98
CA GLU A 75 -0.90 -12.95 6.21
C GLU A 75 -1.67 -11.62 6.16
N ILE A 76 -2.99 -11.68 5.96
CA ILE A 76 -3.86 -10.49 5.99
C ILE A 76 -3.73 -9.78 7.36
N VAL A 77 -3.79 -10.54 8.45
CA VAL A 77 -3.62 -9.99 9.80
C VAL A 77 -2.24 -9.34 9.99
N GLN A 78 -1.17 -9.93 9.45
CA GLN A 78 0.16 -9.33 9.51
C GLN A 78 0.26 -8.04 8.70
N ILE A 79 -0.35 -7.99 7.51
CA ILE A 79 -0.41 -6.76 6.68
C ILE A 79 -1.14 -5.66 7.44
N ILE A 80 -2.30 -5.95 8.02
CA ILE A 80 -3.08 -4.98 8.82
C ILE A 80 -2.25 -4.47 10.01
N LYS A 81 -1.57 -5.37 10.73
CA LYS A 81 -0.70 -4.99 11.86
C LYS A 81 0.45 -4.09 11.40
N ALA A 82 1.14 -4.45 10.32
CA ALA A 82 2.23 -3.67 9.76
C ALA A 82 1.75 -2.27 9.34
N HIS A 83 0.60 -2.18 8.66
CA HIS A 83 -0.01 -0.91 8.27
C HIS A 83 -0.35 -0.03 9.48
N LYS A 84 -0.96 -0.61 10.53
CA LYS A 84 -1.28 0.12 11.77
C LYS A 84 -0.04 0.65 12.46
N VAL A 85 1.00 -0.18 12.61
CA VAL A 85 2.27 0.25 13.20
C VAL A 85 2.91 1.36 12.36
N PHE A 86 2.98 1.18 11.03
CA PHE A 86 3.52 2.20 10.14
C PHE A 86 2.77 3.53 10.26
N SER A 87 1.44 3.49 10.28
CA SER A 87 0.60 4.69 10.46
C SER A 87 0.79 5.36 11.82
N SER A 88 1.15 4.61 12.86
CA SER A 88 1.41 5.18 14.20
C SER A 88 2.80 5.82 14.35
N ILE A 89 3.77 5.44 13.51
CA ILE A 89 5.16 5.91 13.62
C ILE A 89 5.58 6.83 12.47
N SER A 90 4.82 6.86 11.37
CA SER A 90 5.12 7.64 10.17
C SER A 90 3.96 8.59 9.87
N PRO A 91 4.23 9.88 9.59
CA PRO A 91 3.19 10.82 9.20
C PRO A 91 2.70 10.59 7.76
N ILE A 92 3.41 9.79 6.96
CA ILE A 92 3.16 9.65 5.52
C ILE A 92 1.71 9.22 5.21
N PRO A 93 1.15 8.14 5.81
CA PRO A 93 -0.22 7.72 5.49
C PRO A 93 -1.26 8.80 5.84
N MET A 94 -1.09 9.47 6.99
CA MET A 94 -1.98 10.53 7.42
C MET A 94 -1.89 11.75 6.50
N PHE A 95 -0.68 12.18 6.17
CA PHE A 95 -0.43 13.31 5.28
C PHE A 95 -1.05 13.05 3.89
N ALA A 96 -0.80 11.88 3.30
CA ALA A 96 -1.35 11.51 2.00
C ALA A 96 -2.89 11.49 2.02
N GLY A 97 -3.49 10.84 3.01
CA GLY A 97 -4.96 10.78 3.14
C GLY A 97 -5.58 12.16 3.36
N PHE A 98 -5.02 12.98 4.26
CA PHE A 98 -5.55 14.32 4.56
C PHE A 98 -5.44 15.26 3.35
N THR A 99 -4.28 15.32 2.71
CA THR A 99 -4.07 16.20 1.55
C THR A 99 -4.93 15.81 0.36
N ALA A 100 -5.10 14.51 0.09
CA ALA A 100 -6.01 14.03 -0.95
C ALA A 100 -7.47 14.39 -0.63
N ASN A 101 -7.91 14.13 0.61
CA ASN A 101 -9.27 14.47 1.04
C ASN A 101 -9.54 15.97 0.95
N GLN A 102 -8.62 16.82 1.39
CA GLN A 102 -8.79 18.29 1.32
C GLN A 102 -8.86 18.77 -0.13
N ALA A 103 -8.00 18.27 -1.02
CA ALA A 103 -8.05 18.64 -2.43
C ALA A 103 -9.42 18.28 -3.08
N VAL A 104 -9.98 17.12 -2.72
CA VAL A 104 -11.33 16.75 -3.18
C VAL A 104 -12.39 17.66 -2.56
N LEU A 105 -12.34 17.90 -1.25
CA LEU A 105 -13.33 18.74 -0.56
C LEU A 105 -13.34 20.19 -1.06
N GLU A 106 -12.16 20.75 -1.36
CA GLU A 106 -12.02 22.09 -1.96
C GLU A 106 -12.63 22.13 -3.37
N ALA A 107 -12.42 21.09 -4.18
CA ALA A 107 -13.04 20.99 -5.50
C ALA A 107 -14.57 20.90 -5.44
N LEU A 108 -15.12 20.39 -4.34
CA LEU A 108 -16.56 20.28 -4.10
C LEU A 108 -17.19 21.57 -3.55
N ASP A 109 -16.38 22.55 -3.15
CA ASP A 109 -16.86 23.76 -2.48
C ASP A 109 -17.76 24.64 -3.37
N GLY A 110 -17.70 24.44 -4.69
CA GLY A 110 -18.56 25.09 -5.69
C GLY A 110 -20.01 24.57 -5.79
N GLY A 111 -20.49 23.77 -4.85
CA GLY A 111 -21.90 23.34 -4.79
C GLY A 111 -22.22 22.04 -5.53
N SER A 112 -21.21 21.21 -5.83
CA SER A 112 -21.46 19.89 -6.42
C SER A 112 -22.12 18.95 -5.41
N MET A 113 -23.32 18.48 -5.72
CA MET A 113 -24.11 17.59 -4.84
C MET A 113 -23.83 16.10 -5.09
N HIS A 114 -23.02 15.77 -6.09
CA HIS A 114 -22.76 14.39 -6.51
C HIS A 114 -21.27 14.21 -6.76
N VAL A 115 -20.67 13.25 -6.06
CA VAL A 115 -19.23 12.99 -6.08
C VAL A 115 -19.02 11.51 -6.36
N HIS A 116 -18.23 11.21 -7.38
CA HIS A 116 -17.79 9.85 -7.63
C HIS A 116 -16.28 9.79 -7.58
N VAL A 117 -15.74 9.11 -6.57
CA VAL A 117 -14.31 8.86 -6.42
C VAL A 117 -13.96 7.47 -6.92
N ILE A 118 -12.91 7.38 -7.73
CA ILE A 118 -12.28 6.12 -8.14
C ILE A 118 -10.97 6.00 -7.37
N ASP A 119 -10.88 5.03 -6.47
CA ASP A 119 -9.72 4.79 -5.62
C ASP A 119 -8.94 3.58 -6.14
N PHE A 120 -7.68 3.80 -6.51
CA PHE A 120 -6.78 2.75 -7.00
C PHE A 120 -5.97 2.07 -5.89
N ASP A 121 -6.02 2.60 -4.67
CA ASP A 121 -5.36 2.03 -3.49
C ASP A 121 -6.17 2.32 -2.22
N ILE A 122 -7.22 1.52 -2.04
CA ILE A 122 -8.18 1.68 -0.94
C ILE A 122 -7.55 1.48 0.45
N GLY A 123 -6.36 0.88 0.53
CA GLY A 123 -5.66 0.60 1.78
C GLY A 123 -6.53 -0.15 2.79
N LEU A 124 -6.72 0.43 3.98
CA LEU A 124 -7.65 -0.07 5.01
C LEU A 124 -8.96 0.74 5.11
N GLY A 125 -9.21 1.65 4.17
CA GLY A 125 -10.38 2.53 4.14
C GLY A 125 -10.38 3.68 5.16
N GLY A 126 -9.35 3.83 5.98
CA GLY A 126 -9.33 4.82 7.06
C GLY A 126 -9.55 6.27 6.61
N HIS A 127 -8.99 6.66 5.45
CA HIS A 127 -9.18 8.02 4.90
C HIS A 127 -10.60 8.27 4.38
N TRP A 128 -11.34 7.24 3.95
CA TRP A 128 -12.72 7.42 3.53
C TRP A 128 -13.65 7.63 4.73
N ALA A 129 -13.37 7.02 5.87
CA ALA A 129 -14.11 7.28 7.10
C ALA A 129 -14.00 8.76 7.52
N SER A 130 -12.78 9.33 7.49
CA SER A 130 -12.58 10.75 7.80
C SER A 130 -13.19 11.67 6.73
N PHE A 131 -13.06 11.32 5.45
CA PHE A 131 -13.68 12.07 4.35
C PHE A 131 -15.21 12.11 4.47
N MET A 132 -15.85 10.96 4.70
CA MET A 132 -17.29 10.84 4.86
C MET A 132 -17.81 11.67 6.03
N LYS A 133 -17.08 11.65 7.16
CA LYS A 133 -17.41 12.49 8.32
C LYS A 133 -17.32 13.98 7.99
N GLU A 134 -16.22 14.42 7.39
CA GLU A 134 -16.04 15.84 7.06
C GLU A 134 -17.04 16.32 6.00
N LEU A 135 -17.35 15.47 5.03
CA LEU A 135 -18.38 15.74 4.03
C LEU A 135 -19.76 15.88 4.70
N ALA A 136 -20.09 15.01 5.67
CA ALA A 136 -21.33 15.10 6.43
C ALA A 136 -21.41 16.38 7.27
N ASP A 137 -20.33 16.76 7.97
CA ASP A 137 -20.28 17.97 8.78
C ASP A 137 -20.50 19.24 7.91
N ARG A 138 -19.91 19.28 6.70
CA ARG A 138 -20.15 20.36 5.73
C ARG A 138 -21.57 20.33 5.16
N SER A 139 -22.15 19.14 5.00
CA SER A 139 -23.50 18.95 4.46
C SER A 139 -24.60 19.51 5.37
N ASP A 140 -24.46 19.32 6.68
CA ASP A 140 -25.38 19.82 7.69
C ASP A 140 -25.41 21.37 7.69
N SER A 141 -24.23 21.98 7.57
CA SER A 141 -24.09 23.44 7.44
C SER A 141 -24.76 24.02 6.19
N ARG A 142 -24.90 23.23 5.12
CA ARG A 142 -25.45 23.64 3.82
C ARG A 142 -26.89 23.21 3.58
N GLN A 143 -27.50 22.47 4.53
CA GLN A 143 -28.82 21.85 4.37
C GLN A 143 -28.96 21.06 3.06
N SER A 144 -27.90 20.35 2.67
CA SER A 144 -27.83 19.60 1.41
C SER A 144 -27.23 18.23 1.66
N THR A 145 -27.76 17.16 1.07
CA THR A 145 -27.20 15.81 1.24
C THR A 145 -26.32 15.44 0.03
N PRO A 146 -24.98 15.46 0.15
CA PRO A 146 -24.10 15.11 -0.96
C PRO A 146 -24.16 13.60 -1.21
N LEU A 147 -24.38 13.21 -2.47
CA LEU A 147 -24.27 11.82 -2.89
C LEU A 147 -22.80 11.48 -3.13
N LEU A 148 -22.18 10.75 -2.21
CA LEU A 148 -20.86 10.17 -2.42
C LEU A 148 -20.98 8.74 -2.94
N ARG A 149 -20.31 8.49 -4.06
CA ARG A 149 -19.98 7.16 -4.56
C ARG A 149 -18.47 6.97 -4.50
N VAL A 150 -18.01 5.90 -3.87
CA VAL A 150 -16.60 5.48 -3.97
C VAL A 150 -16.52 4.15 -4.70
N SER A 151 -15.57 4.05 -5.62
CA SER A 151 -15.28 2.85 -6.41
C SER A 151 -13.83 2.46 -6.22
N ALA A 152 -13.59 1.45 -5.39
CA ALA A 152 -12.24 0.93 -5.16
C ALA A 152 -11.88 -0.11 -6.22
N VAL A 153 -10.74 0.07 -6.88
CA VAL A 153 -10.16 -0.87 -7.85
C VAL A 153 -9.23 -1.81 -7.09
N VAL A 154 -9.61 -3.09 -7.00
CA VAL A 154 -8.89 -4.07 -6.18
C VAL A 154 -8.45 -5.25 -7.06
N PRO A 155 -7.18 -5.66 -7.04
CA PRO A 155 -6.76 -6.87 -7.74
C PRO A 155 -7.42 -8.12 -7.15
N GLU A 156 -7.73 -9.13 -7.96
CA GLU A 156 -8.43 -10.36 -7.53
C GLU A 156 -7.80 -11.03 -6.30
N GLY A 157 -6.47 -10.97 -6.16
CA GLY A 157 -5.75 -11.50 -5.00
C GLY A 157 -6.01 -10.79 -3.66
N TYR A 158 -6.73 -9.66 -3.65
CA TYR A 158 -7.06 -8.86 -2.45
C TYR A 158 -8.56 -8.81 -2.15
N ALA A 159 -9.35 -9.72 -2.73
CA ALA A 159 -10.81 -9.72 -2.58
C ALA A 159 -11.25 -9.94 -1.11
N ALA A 160 -10.51 -10.74 -0.33
CA ALA A 160 -10.82 -10.98 1.07
C ALA A 160 -10.63 -9.72 1.92
N GLU A 161 -9.56 -8.98 1.65
CA GLU A 161 -9.25 -7.69 2.27
C GLU A 161 -10.31 -6.64 1.93
N ALA A 162 -10.79 -6.62 0.69
CA ALA A 162 -11.90 -5.74 0.27
C ALA A 162 -13.17 -5.96 1.11
N GLY A 163 -13.48 -7.22 1.45
CA GLY A 163 -14.58 -7.56 2.35
C GLY A 163 -14.43 -6.93 3.73
N MET A 164 -13.25 -7.05 4.34
CA MET A 164 -12.95 -6.45 5.65
C MET A 164 -13.02 -4.92 5.64
N ILE A 165 -12.57 -4.29 4.55
CA ILE A 165 -12.66 -2.82 4.40
C ILE A 165 -14.11 -2.38 4.32
N ARG A 166 -14.95 -3.11 3.59
CA ARG A 166 -16.39 -2.83 3.52
C ARG A 166 -17.02 -2.88 4.90
N GLU A 167 -16.69 -3.89 5.70
CA GLU A 167 -17.17 -4.01 7.08
C GLU A 167 -16.68 -2.85 7.96
N ASN A 168 -15.41 -2.46 7.82
CA ASN A 168 -14.82 -1.33 8.54
C ASN A 168 -15.53 0.01 8.22
N LEU A 169 -16.01 0.17 6.98
CA LEU A 169 -16.71 1.37 6.53
C LEU A 169 -18.23 1.32 6.74
N ALA A 170 -18.80 0.15 7.05
CA ALA A 170 -20.24 -0.08 7.03
C ALA A 170 -21.04 0.93 7.87
N LEU A 171 -20.54 1.27 9.06
CA LEU A 171 -21.20 2.22 9.96
C LEU A 171 -21.33 3.61 9.32
N TYR A 172 -20.28 4.09 8.64
CA TYR A 172 -20.29 5.39 7.98
C TYR A 172 -21.23 5.42 6.77
N LEU A 173 -21.30 4.31 6.03
CA LEU A 173 -22.20 4.18 4.87
C LEU A 173 -23.67 4.25 5.30
N VAL A 174 -24.02 3.61 6.41
CA VAL A 174 -25.38 3.60 6.95
C VAL A 174 -25.76 4.95 7.57
N LEU A 175 -24.87 5.54 8.38
CA LEU A 175 -25.16 6.78 9.11
C LEU A 175 -25.39 7.98 8.17
N PHE A 176 -24.70 8.02 7.04
CA PHE A 176 -24.70 9.17 6.14
C PHE A 176 -25.26 8.89 4.74
N TYR A 177 -25.86 7.71 4.54
CA TYR A 177 -26.47 7.29 3.27
C TYR A 177 -25.51 7.33 2.06
N PHE A 178 -24.23 7.03 2.29
CA PHE A 178 -23.21 6.98 1.23
C PHE A 178 -23.19 5.62 0.51
N ILE A 179 -22.83 5.64 -0.78
CA ILE A 179 -22.75 4.43 -1.61
C ILE A 179 -21.27 4.04 -1.81
N PHE A 180 -20.92 2.79 -1.50
CA PHE A 180 -19.56 2.28 -1.68
C PHE A 180 -19.55 0.99 -2.51
N HIS A 181 -18.85 1.00 -3.64
CA HIS A 181 -18.71 -0.14 -4.53
C HIS A 181 -17.24 -0.57 -4.61
N PHE A 182 -17.01 -1.88 -4.68
CA PHE A 182 -15.71 -2.46 -4.99
C PHE A 182 -15.74 -3.02 -6.41
N TYR A 183 -14.78 -2.64 -7.23
CA TYR A 183 -14.55 -3.19 -8.56
C TYR A 183 -13.30 -4.06 -8.50
N ILE A 184 -13.50 -5.38 -8.57
CA ILE A 184 -12.41 -6.34 -8.59
C ILE A 184 -11.92 -6.48 -10.03
N ILE A 185 -10.65 -6.15 -10.28
CA ILE A 185 -9.99 -6.32 -11.58
C ILE A 185 -9.29 -7.68 -11.64
N ARG A 186 -9.57 -8.41 -12.73
CA ARG A 186 -8.94 -9.68 -13.09
C ARG A 186 -7.70 -9.46 -13.96
#